data_AF-A0A0C3DTD7-F1
#
_entry.id   AF-A0A0C3DTD7-F1
#
_cell.length_a   1.000
_cell.length_b   1.000
_cell.length_c   1.000
_cell.angle_alpha   90.00
_cell.angle_beta   90.00
_cell.angle_gamma   90.00
#
_symmetry.space_group_name_H-M   'P 1'
#
loop_
_entity.id
_entity.type
_entity.pdbx_description
1 polymer ?
#
loop_
_entity_poly.entity_id
_entity_poly.type
_entity_poly.pdbx_seq_one_letter_code
_entity_poly.pdbx_strand_id
1 'polypeptide(L)'
;ARGTGEGDKKRKNQDLPELIDITVGMKVMVIQNVETDLDITNGAQGTIVGITLHPDEPTVSKATSQYVELQHLPLYILVELQRTRATQLTGLEECVIPVEPRTQTFQVKCEQSNGQQMTKTVKRRQFPMTAAYAFTDYRSQGQMIPYVLIDIATPPTRGLNLFNLYVALS
;
A
#
# COMPACT_ATOMS: atom_id res chain seq x y z
N ALA A 1 11.24 24.58 -13.91
CA ALA A 1 12.61 24.12 -14.20
C ALA A 1 12.73 22.67 -13.79
N ARG A 2 13.14 21.79 -14.72
CA ARG A 2 13.33 20.35 -14.48
C ARG A 2 14.57 20.17 -13.61
N GLY A 3 14.38 19.68 -12.39
CA GLY A 3 15.48 19.24 -11.52
C GLY A 3 15.74 17.75 -11.76
N THR A 4 16.75 17.45 -12.56
CA THR A 4 17.39 16.13 -12.61
C THR A 4 18.16 15.94 -11.31
N GLY A 5 17.58 15.20 -10.37
CA GLY A 5 18.22 14.77 -9.13
C GLY A 5 18.70 13.33 -9.27
N GLU A 6 19.94 13.15 -9.74
CA GLU A 6 20.70 11.92 -9.52
C GLU A 6 20.99 11.78 -8.02
N GLY A 7 20.47 10.70 -7.43
CA GLY A 7 20.68 10.39 -6.02
C GLY A 7 19.49 9.69 -5.39
N ASP A 8 18.99 8.62 -6.01
CA ASP A 8 17.88 7.83 -5.48
C ASP A 8 18.37 6.96 -4.29
N LYS A 9 18.61 7.64 -3.16
CA LYS A 9 18.89 7.01 -1.87
C LYS A 9 17.62 6.31 -1.40
N LYS A 10 17.64 4.97 -1.49
CA LYS A 10 16.73 3.99 -0.83
C LYS A 10 15.51 4.64 -0.18
N ARG A 11 14.42 4.78 -0.95
CA ARG A 11 13.08 4.90 -0.36
C ARG A 11 12.93 3.77 0.65
N LYS A 12 12.53 4.09 1.89
CA LYS A 12 12.24 3.02 2.85
C LYS A 12 11.05 2.25 2.28
N ASN A 13 11.19 0.95 2.11
CA ASN A 13 10.17 0.08 1.50
C ASN A 13 8.90 -0.08 2.34
N GLN A 14 8.59 0.86 3.23
CA GLN A 14 7.42 0.82 4.11
C GLN A 14 6.70 2.17 4.15
N ASP A 15 7.05 3.10 3.26
CA ASP A 15 6.40 4.41 3.22
C ASP A 15 4.96 4.26 2.74
N LEU A 16 4.04 4.85 3.49
CA LEU A 16 2.63 4.96 3.12
C LEU A 16 2.46 5.69 1.77
N PRO A 17 1.52 5.28 0.91
CA PRO A 17 1.31 5.93 -0.39
C PRO A 17 0.83 7.39 -0.22
N GLU A 18 1.12 8.24 -1.21
CA GLU A 18 0.62 9.63 -1.23
C GLU A 18 -0.86 9.66 -1.60
N LEU A 19 -1.22 8.94 -2.67
CA LEU A 19 -2.58 8.74 -3.14
C LEU A 19 -2.84 7.24 -3.25
N ILE A 20 -4.06 6.81 -2.93
CA ILE A 20 -4.49 5.43 -3.09
C ILE A 20 -5.88 5.41 -3.71
N ASP A 21 -5.97 4.84 -4.90
CA ASP A 21 -7.24 4.57 -5.54
C ASP A 21 -7.79 3.25 -4.98
N ILE A 22 -9.01 3.28 -4.48
CA ILE A 22 -9.67 2.12 -3.86
C ILE A 22 -11.07 1.95 -4.41
N THR A 23 -11.49 0.69 -4.54
CA THR A 23 -12.86 0.32 -4.89
C THR A 23 -13.23 -1.01 -4.25
N VAL A 24 -14.53 -1.25 -4.06
CA VAL A 24 -15.02 -2.55 -3.62
C VAL A 24 -14.72 -3.60 -4.69
N GLY A 25 -14.22 -4.76 -4.28
CA GLY A 25 -13.73 -5.83 -5.15
C GLY A 25 -12.24 -5.73 -5.50
N MET A 26 -11.56 -4.64 -5.12
CA MET A 26 -10.15 -4.44 -5.42
C MET A 26 -9.25 -5.43 -4.67
N LYS A 27 -8.28 -6.01 -5.37
CA LYS A 27 -7.23 -6.83 -4.75
C LYS A 27 -6.16 -5.96 -4.12
N VAL A 28 -5.88 -6.21 -2.85
CA VAL A 28 -5.00 -5.39 -2.04
C VAL A 28 -4.03 -6.23 -1.24
N MET A 29 -2.89 -5.64 -0.93
CA MET A 29 -1.84 -6.21 -0.10
C MET A 29 -1.57 -5.27 1.06
N VAL A 30 -1.56 -5.83 2.25
CA VAL A 30 -1.19 -5.12 3.48
C VAL A 30 0.33 -4.93 3.50
N ILE A 31 0.80 -3.70 3.64
CA ILE A 31 2.24 -3.35 3.56
C ILE A 31 2.91 -3.15 4.92
N GLN A 32 2.13 -3.05 6.00
CA GLN A 32 2.62 -2.95 7.37
C GLN A 32 1.87 -3.94 8.24
N ASN A 33 2.58 -4.61 9.17
CA ASN A 33 1.97 -5.47 10.17
C ASN A 33 0.91 -4.66 10.92
N VAL A 34 -0.36 -4.92 10.63
CA VAL A 34 -1.47 -4.28 11.32
C VAL A 34 -1.56 -4.92 12.70
N GLU A 35 -1.54 -6.24 12.74
CA GLU A 35 -1.55 -7.03 13.98
C GLU A 35 -0.95 -8.41 13.72
N THR A 36 0.22 -8.69 14.29
CA THR A 36 0.98 -9.92 14.02
C THR A 36 0.27 -11.17 14.54
N ASP A 37 -0.52 -11.04 15.61
CA ASP A 37 -1.18 -12.17 16.27
C ASP A 37 -2.44 -12.63 15.51
N LEU A 38 -2.93 -11.80 14.57
CA LEU A 38 -4.08 -12.09 13.71
C LEU A 38 -3.64 -12.54 12.28
N ASP A 39 -2.36 -12.85 12.08
CA ASP A 39 -1.74 -13.09 10.76
C ASP A 39 -1.88 -11.90 9.77
N ILE A 40 -2.21 -10.69 10.26
CA ILE A 40 -2.30 -9.47 9.44
C ILE A 40 -0.90 -8.86 9.31
N THR A 41 -0.07 -9.58 8.56
CA THR A 41 1.36 -9.30 8.39
C THR A 41 1.65 -8.66 7.04
N ASN A 42 2.85 -8.10 6.90
CA ASN A 42 3.37 -7.59 5.64
C ASN A 42 3.26 -8.66 4.55
N GLY A 43 2.54 -8.33 3.46
CA GLY A 43 2.31 -9.25 2.35
C GLY A 43 0.98 -9.99 2.42
N ALA A 44 0.19 -9.84 3.49
CA ALA A 44 -1.15 -10.41 3.54
C ALA A 44 -2.02 -9.84 2.40
N GLN A 45 -2.62 -10.73 1.62
CA GLN A 45 -3.44 -10.38 0.47
C GLN A 45 -4.92 -10.50 0.81
N GLY A 46 -5.73 -9.61 0.25
CA GLY A 46 -7.16 -9.61 0.47
C GLY A 46 -7.94 -8.87 -0.62
N THR A 47 -9.24 -8.82 -0.43
CA THR A 47 -10.20 -8.13 -1.29
C THR A 47 -10.91 -7.06 -0.48
N ILE A 48 -11.01 -5.83 -0.99
CA ILE A 48 -11.86 -4.81 -0.37
C ILE A 48 -13.32 -5.25 -0.50
N VAL A 49 -14.01 -5.44 0.60
CA VAL A 49 -15.45 -5.78 0.62
C VAL A 49 -16.34 -4.60 1.01
N GLY A 50 -15.76 -3.57 1.64
CA GLY A 50 -16.50 -2.38 2.04
C GLY A 50 -15.59 -1.19 2.33
N ILE A 51 -16.14 0.02 2.15
CA ILE A 51 -15.46 1.28 2.44
C ILE A 51 -16.41 2.14 3.27
N THR A 52 -16.00 2.49 4.49
CA THR A 52 -16.79 3.35 5.38
C THR A 52 -16.21 4.76 5.35
N LEU A 53 -16.93 5.69 4.72
CA LEU A 53 -16.52 7.09 4.59
C LEU A 53 -16.56 7.83 5.93
N HIS A 54 -15.84 8.95 6.00
CA HIS A 54 -15.90 9.86 7.14
C HIS A 54 -17.31 10.48 7.26
N PRO A 55 -17.85 10.70 8.47
CA PRO A 55 -19.17 11.32 8.65
C PRO A 55 -19.24 12.75 8.07
N ASP A 56 -18.12 13.46 8.07
CA ASP A 56 -17.99 14.81 7.49
C ASP A 56 -17.73 14.80 5.98
N GLU A 57 -17.72 13.62 5.34
CA GLU A 57 -17.56 13.53 3.89
C GLU A 57 -18.86 13.98 3.20
N PRO A 58 -18.79 14.92 2.25
CA PRO A 58 -19.97 15.37 1.52
C PRO A 58 -20.64 14.20 0.77
N THR A 59 -21.96 14.25 0.65
CA THR A 59 -22.72 13.18 -0.02
C THR A 59 -22.29 13.04 -1.48
N VAL A 60 -21.57 11.96 -1.76
CA VAL A 60 -21.11 11.64 -3.10
C VAL A 60 -22.30 11.22 -3.95
N SER A 61 -22.69 12.07 -4.90
CA SER A 61 -23.74 11.74 -5.87
C SER A 61 -23.22 10.68 -6.84
N LYS A 62 -23.63 9.41 -6.67
CA LYS A 62 -23.21 8.26 -7.50
C LYS A 62 -23.51 8.39 -9.01
N ALA A 63 -24.26 9.41 -9.42
CA ALA A 63 -24.78 9.54 -10.77
C ALA A 63 -23.83 10.23 -11.77
N THR A 64 -22.79 10.94 -11.31
CA THR A 64 -22.13 11.95 -12.17
C THR A 64 -20.65 11.68 -12.47
N SER A 65 -19.98 10.76 -11.77
CA SER A 65 -18.55 10.48 -12.00
C SER A 65 -18.17 9.04 -11.65
N GLN A 66 -17.29 8.45 -12.46
CA GLN A 66 -16.66 7.15 -12.19
C GLN A 66 -15.58 7.24 -11.10
N TYR A 67 -15.05 8.45 -10.84
CA TYR A 67 -14.01 8.72 -9.85
C TYR A 67 -14.47 9.77 -8.85
N VAL A 68 -14.13 9.56 -7.59
CA VAL A 68 -14.51 10.44 -6.48
C VAL A 68 -13.26 10.71 -5.66
N GLU A 69 -12.79 11.96 -5.69
CA GLU A 69 -11.75 12.42 -4.78
C GLU A 69 -12.39 12.74 -3.43
N LEU A 70 -11.96 12.02 -2.39
CA LEU A 70 -12.46 12.21 -1.03
C LEU A 70 -11.75 13.38 -0.37
N GLN A 71 -12.49 14.18 0.39
CA GLN A 71 -11.91 15.28 1.19
C GLN A 71 -11.30 14.77 2.48
N HIS A 72 -11.91 13.75 3.08
CA HIS A 72 -11.43 13.07 4.27
C HIS A 72 -11.08 11.61 3.96
N LEU A 73 -10.07 11.10 4.66
CA LEU A 73 -9.79 9.67 4.63
C LEU A 73 -11.00 8.90 5.18
N PRO A 74 -11.41 7.80 4.55
CA PRO A 74 -12.36 6.86 5.13
C PRO A 74 -11.98 6.48 6.56
N LEU A 75 -12.98 6.18 7.40
CA LEU A 75 -12.74 5.75 8.78
C LEU A 75 -11.98 4.41 8.81
N TYR A 76 -12.46 3.47 8.01
CA TYR A 76 -11.83 2.16 7.81
C TYR A 76 -12.25 1.56 6.48
N ILE A 77 -11.44 0.62 6.01
CA ILE A 77 -11.70 -0.21 4.82
C ILE A 77 -11.86 -1.64 5.30
N LEU A 78 -12.95 -2.30 4.93
CA LEU A 78 -13.16 -3.71 5.22
C LEU A 78 -12.44 -4.54 4.16
N VAL A 79 -11.52 -5.39 4.61
CA VAL A 79 -10.74 -6.28 3.75
C VAL A 79 -10.98 -7.72 4.16
N GLU A 80 -11.47 -8.51 3.22
CA GLU A 80 -11.53 -9.97 3.33
C GLU A 80 -10.15 -10.55 2.99
N LEU A 81 -9.49 -11.15 3.98
CA LEU A 81 -8.17 -11.76 3.79
C LEU A 81 -8.29 -13.18 3.23
N GLN A 82 -7.39 -13.55 2.31
CA GLN A 82 -7.37 -14.91 1.76
C GLN A 82 -7.02 -15.99 2.79
N ARG A 83 -6.23 -15.60 3.79
CA ARG A 83 -5.85 -16.42 4.95
C ARG A 83 -5.71 -15.50 6.15
N THR A 84 -6.33 -15.85 7.26
CA THR A 84 -6.12 -15.16 8.53
C THR A 84 -6.36 -16.14 9.68
N ARG A 85 -5.70 -15.89 10.82
CA ARG A 85 -6.00 -16.54 12.10
C ARG A 85 -6.89 -15.68 12.99
N ALA A 86 -7.33 -14.52 12.48
CA ALA A 86 -8.19 -13.63 13.23
C ALA A 86 -9.49 -14.33 13.58
N THR A 87 -9.86 -14.27 14.85
CA THR A 87 -11.20 -14.64 15.29
C THR A 87 -12.20 -13.74 14.58
N GLN A 88 -13.30 -14.32 14.10
CA GLN A 88 -14.39 -13.55 13.50
C GLN A 88 -14.81 -12.43 14.44
N LEU A 89 -14.80 -11.19 13.93
CA LEU A 89 -15.28 -10.04 14.66
C LEU A 89 -16.82 -10.06 14.66
N THR A 90 -17.42 -9.82 15.83
CA THR A 90 -18.87 -9.80 15.98
C THR A 90 -19.51 -8.82 15.01
N GLY A 91 -20.41 -9.30 14.15
CA GLY A 91 -21.09 -8.48 13.15
C GLY A 91 -20.37 -8.35 11.80
N LEU A 92 -19.22 -9.01 11.62
CA LEU A 92 -18.53 -9.13 10.34
C LEU A 92 -18.49 -10.58 9.85
N GLU A 93 -18.33 -10.75 8.53
CA GLU A 93 -18.10 -12.06 7.93
C GLU A 93 -16.74 -12.63 8.37
N GLU A 94 -16.59 -13.95 8.25
CA GLU A 94 -15.33 -14.62 8.55
C GLU A 94 -14.21 -14.05 7.66
N CYS A 95 -13.00 -13.94 8.21
CA CYS A 95 -11.82 -13.38 7.53
C CYS A 95 -11.91 -11.90 7.11
N VAL A 96 -12.98 -11.17 7.48
CA VAL A 96 -13.10 -9.73 7.22
C VAL A 96 -12.57 -8.92 8.39
N ILE A 97 -11.63 -8.03 8.10
CA ILE A 97 -11.01 -7.14 9.09
C ILE A 97 -11.17 -5.67 8.69
N PRO A 98 -11.34 -4.75 9.66
CA PRO A 98 -11.22 -3.33 9.42
C PRO A 98 -9.73 -2.93 9.34
N VAL A 99 -9.34 -2.30 8.23
CA VAL A 99 -8.03 -1.66 8.07
C VAL A 99 -8.20 -0.17 8.30
N GLU A 100 -7.48 0.38 9.27
CA GLU A 100 -7.54 1.80 9.63
C GLU A 100 -6.35 2.61 9.06
N PRO A 101 -6.51 3.93 8.82
CA PRO A 101 -5.40 4.79 8.44
C PRO A 101 -4.35 4.87 9.54
N ARG A 102 -3.08 4.66 9.19
CA ARG A 102 -1.94 4.82 10.10
C ARG A 102 -1.16 6.09 9.82
N THR A 103 -0.56 6.66 10.86
CA THR A 103 0.35 7.79 10.72
C THR A 103 1.80 7.33 10.83
N GLN A 104 2.60 7.61 9.81
CA GLN A 104 4.02 7.32 9.77
C GLN A 104 4.81 8.62 9.71
N THR A 105 5.94 8.65 10.42
CA THR A 105 6.88 9.77 10.41
C THR A 105 8.15 9.37 9.67
N PHE A 106 8.59 10.18 8.72
CA PHE A 106 9.85 9.99 8.00
C PHE A 106 10.63 11.30 7.89
N GLN A 107 11.94 11.18 7.71
CA GLN A 107 12.85 12.31 7.58
C GLN A 107 13.30 12.44 6.13
N VAL A 108 13.08 13.60 5.53
CA VAL A 108 13.49 13.93 4.17
C VAL A 108 14.63 14.93 4.25
N LYS A 109 15.71 14.67 3.53
CA LYS A 109 16.79 15.63 3.34
C LYS A 109 16.40 16.57 2.21
N CYS A 110 16.35 17.86 2.50
CA CYS A 110 16.00 18.92 1.56
C CYS A 110 17.21 19.84 1.42
N GLU A 111 17.49 20.27 0.19
CA GLU A 111 18.44 21.35 -0.05
C GLU A 111 17.70 22.68 0.00
N GLN A 112 18.20 23.62 0.80
CA GLN A 112 17.66 24.96 0.88
C GLN A 112 18.19 25.83 -0.28
N SER A 113 17.53 26.96 -0.55
CA SER A 113 17.93 27.92 -1.59
C SER A 113 19.35 28.49 -1.41
N ASN A 114 19.96 28.32 -0.25
CA ASN A 114 21.33 28.73 0.09
C ASN A 114 22.37 27.59 -0.06
N GLY A 115 21.98 26.41 -0.59
CA GLY A 115 22.84 25.23 -0.73
C GLY A 115 23.05 24.42 0.55
N GLN A 116 22.44 24.80 1.67
CA GLN A 116 22.54 24.07 2.93
C GLN A 116 21.59 22.86 2.93
N GLN A 117 22.11 21.68 3.29
CA GLN A 117 21.28 20.50 3.51
C GLN A 117 20.58 20.58 4.86
N MET A 118 19.25 20.54 4.86
CA MET A 118 18.43 20.47 6.07
C MET A 118 17.59 19.19 6.06
N THR A 119 17.46 18.54 7.21
CA THR A 119 16.57 17.40 7.37
C THR A 119 15.22 17.89 7.88
N LYS A 120 14.14 17.66 7.12
CA LYS A 120 12.77 17.94 7.54
C LYS A 120 12.07 16.65 7.95
N THR A 121 11.33 16.69 9.05
CA THR A 121 10.45 15.61 9.47
C THR A 121 9.08 15.79 8.84
N VAL A 122 8.60 14.74 8.17
CA VAL A 122 7.29 14.70 7.52
C VAL A 122 6.45 13.62 8.21
N LYS A 123 5.19 13.94 8.50
CA LYS A 123 4.19 12.97 8.99
C LYS A 123 3.18 12.74 7.89
N ARG A 124 2.89 11.48 7.57
CA ARG A 124 1.89 11.07 6.59
C ARG A 124 0.89 10.15 7.25
N ARG A 125 -0.40 10.40 7.06
CA ARG A 125 -1.49 9.53 7.51
C ARG A 125 -2.16 8.91 6.29
N GLN A 126 -2.20 7.58 6.22
CA GLN A 126 -2.78 6.83 5.10
C GLN A 126 -2.99 5.36 5.46
N PHE A 127 -3.78 4.62 4.69
CA PHE A 127 -3.92 3.18 4.84
C PHE A 127 -2.62 2.42 4.56
N PRO A 128 -2.24 1.45 5.43
CA PRO A 128 -1.06 0.60 5.23
C PRO A 128 -1.34 -0.53 4.23
N MET A 129 -1.81 -0.18 3.03
CA MET A 129 -2.12 -1.13 1.97
C MET A 129 -1.77 -0.58 0.59
N THR A 130 -1.67 -1.46 -0.40
CA THR A 130 -1.45 -1.12 -1.81
C THR A 130 -2.27 -2.05 -2.70
N ALA A 131 -2.49 -1.64 -3.95
CA ALA A 131 -3.01 -2.54 -4.98
C ALA A 131 -2.11 -3.78 -5.14
N ALA A 132 -2.71 -4.96 -5.27
CA ALA A 132 -1.98 -6.23 -5.34
C ALA A 132 -2.08 -6.94 -6.70
N TYR A 133 -2.42 -6.21 -7.77
CA TYR A 133 -2.48 -6.79 -9.12
C TYR A 133 -1.09 -7.02 -9.73
N ALA A 134 -0.12 -6.19 -9.35
CA ALA A 134 1.27 -6.34 -9.74
C ALA A 134 2.15 -5.80 -8.60
N PHE A 135 3.24 -6.50 -8.33
CA PHE A 135 4.24 -6.09 -7.36
C PHE A 135 5.61 -6.57 -7.81
N THR A 136 6.66 -5.93 -7.31
CA THR A 136 8.02 -6.28 -7.65
C THR A 136 8.45 -7.59 -6.99
N ASP A 137 9.46 -8.25 -7.55
CA ASP A 137 10.15 -9.41 -6.96
C ASP A 137 10.58 -9.16 -5.50
N TYR A 138 11.00 -7.94 -5.19
CA TYR A 138 11.34 -7.53 -3.83
C TYR A 138 10.13 -7.61 -2.87
N ARG A 139 8.94 -7.27 -3.33
CA ARG A 139 7.71 -7.32 -2.54
C ARG A 139 7.14 -8.74 -2.44
N SER A 140 7.38 -9.58 -3.45
CA SER A 140 6.97 -10.99 -3.44
C SER A 140 7.88 -11.89 -2.62
N GLN A 141 9.10 -11.46 -2.32
CA GLN A 141 10.08 -12.28 -1.63
C GLN A 141 9.53 -12.82 -0.29
N GLY A 142 9.55 -14.15 -0.15
CA GLY A 142 9.06 -14.85 1.04
C GLY A 142 7.54 -15.04 1.10
N GLN A 143 6.81 -14.64 0.06
CA GLN A 143 5.38 -14.96 -0.10
C GLN A 143 5.21 -16.27 -0.87
N MET A 144 4.17 -17.03 -0.52
CA MET A 144 3.75 -18.20 -1.28
C MET A 144 2.58 -17.80 -2.19
N ILE A 145 2.85 -17.64 -3.49
CA ILE A 145 1.84 -17.25 -4.49
C ILE A 145 1.65 -18.44 -5.45
N PRO A 146 0.47 -19.09 -5.46
CA PRO A 146 0.27 -20.35 -6.20
C PRO A 146 0.46 -20.24 -7.72
N TYR A 147 0.07 -19.10 -8.30
CA TYR A 147 0.13 -18.84 -9.73
C TYR A 147 0.59 -17.40 -9.96
N VAL A 148 1.65 -17.23 -10.75
CA VAL A 148 2.24 -15.91 -11.05
C VAL A 148 2.42 -15.72 -12.56
N LEU A 149 2.21 -14.49 -13.02
CA LEU A 149 2.67 -14.02 -14.32
C LEU A 149 3.88 -13.11 -14.06
N ILE A 150 5.01 -13.43 -14.66
CA ILE A 150 6.27 -12.71 -14.44
C ILE A 150 6.61 -11.91 -15.69
N ASP A 151 6.66 -10.58 -15.54
CA ASP A 151 7.22 -9.70 -16.55
C ASP A 151 8.75 -9.69 -16.41
N ILE A 152 9.44 -10.22 -17.43
CA ILE A 152 10.91 -10.32 -17.51
C ILE A 152 11.53 -9.19 -18.33
N ALA A 153 10.77 -8.15 -18.66
CA ALA A 153 11.30 -6.96 -19.31
C ALA A 153 12.41 -6.30 -18.44
N THR A 154 13.36 -5.64 -19.10
CA THR A 154 14.45 -4.96 -18.39
C THR A 154 13.90 -3.77 -17.59
N PRO A 155 14.12 -3.70 -16.27
CA PRO A 155 13.60 -2.60 -15.46
C PRO A 155 14.25 -1.25 -15.83
N PRO A 156 13.55 -0.12 -15.61
CA PRO A 156 14.05 1.21 -15.98
C PRO A 156 15.23 1.70 -15.13
N THR A 157 15.43 1.16 -13.91
CA THR A 157 16.46 1.64 -12.97
C THR A 157 17.52 0.60 -12.58
N ARG A 158 17.30 -0.68 -12.86
CA ARG A 158 18.25 -1.78 -12.58
C ARG A 158 18.13 -2.86 -13.65
N GLY A 159 19.22 -3.57 -13.94
CA GLY A 159 19.17 -4.74 -14.82
C GLY A 159 18.48 -5.94 -14.16
N LEU A 160 17.90 -6.82 -14.98
CA LEU A 160 17.41 -8.13 -14.56
C LEU A 160 18.60 -9.08 -14.38
N ASN A 161 18.75 -9.73 -13.22
CA ASN A 161 19.77 -10.76 -13.01
C ASN A 161 19.14 -12.12 -12.66
N LEU A 162 19.94 -13.19 -12.69
CA LEU A 162 19.48 -14.56 -12.37
C LEU A 162 18.90 -14.69 -10.96
N PHE A 163 19.38 -13.88 -10.01
CA PHE A 163 18.87 -13.88 -8.64
C PHE A 163 17.44 -13.32 -8.58
N ASN A 164 17.13 -12.24 -9.30
CA ASN A 164 15.77 -11.70 -9.39
C ASN A 164 14.80 -12.73 -9.99
N LEU A 165 15.24 -13.43 -11.03
CA LEU A 165 14.43 -14.46 -11.68
C LEU A 165 14.19 -15.66 -10.76
N TYR A 166 15.21 -16.09 -10.02
CA TYR A 166 15.07 -17.15 -9.02
C TYR A 166 14.05 -16.80 -7.96
N VAL A 167 14.14 -15.59 -7.37
CA VAL A 167 13.19 -15.12 -6.34
C VAL A 167 11.75 -15.05 -6.87
N ALA A 168 11.56 -14.68 -8.14
CA ALA A 168 10.23 -14.61 -8.72
C ALA A 168 9.62 -15.99 -9.02
N LEU A 169 10.44 -17.03 -9.19
CA LEU A 169 10.02 -18.39 -9.55
C LEU A 169 9.93 -19.36 -8.36
N SER A 170 10.55 -19.04 -7.22
CA SER A 170 10.60 -19.87 -6.00
C SER A 170 9.44 -19.61 -5.05
#